data_AF-A0A9C8K7Z2-F1
#
_entry.id   AF-A0A9C8K7Z2-F1
#
_cell.length_a   1.000
_cell.length_b   1.000
_cell.length_c   1.000
_cell.angle_alpha   90.00
_cell.angle_beta   90.00
_cell.angle_gamma   90.00
#
_symmetry.space_group_name_H-M   'P 1'
#
loop_
_entity.id
_entity.type
_entity.pdbx_description
1 polymer ?
#
loop_
_entity_poly.entity_id
_entity_poly.type
_entity_poly.pdbx_seq_one_letter_code
_entity_poly.pdbx_strand_id
1 'polypeptide(L)'
;ARATGPYSLITQQPLGGKARFGGQRFGEMEVWALEAYGAAYNLQELLTVKSDDVEGRTKIYESMVKGKNTLEAGTPASFDVLAKEIEGLGLTLKLEKEPL
;
A
#
# COMPACT_ATOMS: atom_id res chain seq x y z
N ALA A 1 10.76 14.98 7.12
CA ALA A 1 10.56 13.53 7.26
C ALA A 1 9.17 13.29 7.85
N ARG A 2 8.48 12.23 7.42
CA ARG A 2 7.12 11.89 7.87
C ARG A 2 7.14 10.49 8.49
N ALA A 3 6.53 10.32 9.66
CA ALA A 3 6.28 9.02 10.27
C ALA A 3 4.84 8.55 9.97
N THR A 4 3.84 9.35 10.34
CA THR A 4 2.42 9.15 10.02
C THR A 4 1.79 10.49 9.64
N GLY A 5 0.56 10.49 9.08
CA GLY A 5 -0.13 11.71 8.67
C GLY A 5 -1.49 11.43 8.03
N PRO A 6 -2.13 12.45 7.43
CA PRO A 6 -3.44 12.29 6.82
C PRO A 6 -3.40 11.48 5.51
N TYR A 7 -4.52 10.85 5.17
CA TYR A 7 -4.71 9.97 4.00
C TYR A 7 -5.84 10.49 3.11
N SER A 8 -5.79 10.12 1.83
CA SER A 8 -6.85 10.37 0.85
C SER A 8 -8.12 9.60 1.24
N LEU A 9 -9.29 10.20 1.01
CA LEU A 9 -10.58 9.56 1.32
C LEU A 9 -10.83 8.33 0.42
N ILE A 10 -10.45 8.42 -0.86
CA ILE A 10 -10.77 7.39 -1.87
C ILE A 10 -9.68 6.33 -1.87
N THR A 11 -8.44 6.72 -2.18
CA THR A 11 -7.33 5.79 -2.40
C THR A 11 -6.63 5.35 -1.12
N GLN A 12 -6.95 5.95 0.04
CA GLN A 12 -6.28 5.69 1.32
C GLN A 12 -4.75 5.91 1.32
N GLN A 13 -4.20 6.53 0.27
CA GLN A 13 -2.79 6.86 0.16
C GLN A 13 -2.43 8.12 0.96
N PRO A 14 -1.17 8.26 1.41
CA PRO A 14 -0.68 9.48 2.05
C PRO A 14 -0.91 10.72 1.21
N LEU A 15 -1.45 11.79 1.80
CA LEU A 15 -1.56 13.07 1.09
C LEU A 15 -0.18 13.65 0.78
N GLY A 16 -0.06 14.35 -0.34
CA GLY A 16 1.15 15.08 -0.72
C GLY A 16 1.27 16.46 -0.06
N GLY A 17 2.45 17.06 -0.16
CA GLY A 17 2.71 18.46 0.21
C GLY A 17 3.36 18.65 1.59
N LYS A 18 4.41 19.50 1.64
CA LYS A 18 5.18 19.77 2.87
C LYS A 18 4.32 20.26 4.03
N ALA A 19 3.29 21.07 3.75
CA ALA A 19 2.43 21.66 4.77
C ALA A 19 1.55 20.64 5.53
N ARG A 20 1.34 19.44 4.98
CA ARG A 20 0.49 18.39 5.57
C ARG A 20 1.29 17.20 6.09
N PHE A 21 2.61 17.37 6.29
CA PHE A 21 3.53 16.25 6.51
C PHE A 21 3.31 15.17 5.45
N GLY A 22 3.30 15.57 4.18
CA GLY A 22 2.93 14.70 3.09
C GLY A 22 3.92 13.57 2.83
N GLY A 23 3.40 12.46 2.31
CA GLY A 23 4.23 11.35 1.85
C GLY A 23 5.12 11.74 0.67
N GLN A 24 6.27 11.08 0.55
CA GLN A 24 7.09 11.16 -0.65
C GLN A 24 6.44 10.29 -1.73
N ARG A 25 6.34 10.80 -2.96
CA ARG A 25 5.91 9.97 -4.09
C ARG A 25 6.99 8.92 -4.37
N PHE A 26 6.55 7.67 -4.40
CA PHE A 26 7.30 6.53 -4.90
C PHE A 26 6.64 6.11 -6.22
N GLY A 27 7.25 6.53 -7.33
CA GLY A 27 6.78 6.30 -8.68
C GLY A 27 7.46 5.13 -9.37
N GLU A 28 7.07 4.91 -10.62
CA GLU A 28 7.46 3.75 -11.43
C GLU A 28 8.98 3.60 -11.56
N MET A 29 9.73 4.70 -11.72
CA MET A 29 11.19 4.64 -11.82
C MET A 29 11.85 4.11 -10.54
N GLU A 30 11.30 4.45 -9.38
CA GLU A 30 11.84 3.99 -8.09
C GLU A 30 11.41 2.55 -7.79
N VAL A 31 10.21 2.15 -8.25
CA VAL A 31 9.78 0.74 -8.27
C VAL A 31 10.76 -0.09 -9.09
N TRP A 32 11.08 0.31 -10.33
CA TRP A 32 12.03 -0.40 -11.19
C TRP A 32 13.40 -0.53 -10.56
N ALA A 33 13.85 0.51 -9.85
CA ALA A 33 15.11 0.44 -9.12
C ALA A 33 15.10 -0.68 -8.07
N LEU A 34 14.05 -0.78 -7.24
CA LEU A 34 13.95 -1.85 -6.23
C LEU A 34 13.77 -3.24 -6.83
N GLU A 35 13.03 -3.34 -7.93
CA GLU A 35 12.87 -4.60 -8.69
C GLU A 35 14.23 -5.08 -9.22
N ALA A 36 15.03 -4.19 -9.81
CA ALA A 36 16.37 -4.51 -10.31
C ALA A 36 17.33 -4.97 -9.19
N TYR A 37 17.18 -4.43 -7.98
CA TYR A 37 17.91 -4.89 -6.80
C TYR A 37 17.42 -6.25 -6.24
N GLY A 38 16.26 -6.75 -6.70
CA GLY A 38 15.63 -7.95 -6.13
C GLY A 38 15.06 -7.72 -4.72
N ALA A 39 14.78 -6.47 -4.34
CA ALA A 39 14.34 -6.10 -3.00
C ALA A 39 12.83 -6.31 -2.78
N ALA A 40 12.35 -7.55 -2.99
CA ALA A 40 10.92 -7.90 -3.02
C ALA A 40 10.16 -7.48 -1.74
N TYR A 41 10.72 -7.76 -0.56
CA TYR A 41 10.07 -7.41 0.72
C TYR A 41 10.00 -5.89 0.95
N ASN A 42 11.05 -5.15 0.55
CA ASN A 42 11.04 -3.70 0.66
C ASN A 42 10.02 -3.08 -0.29
N LEU A 43 9.93 -3.60 -1.51
CA LEU A 43 8.95 -3.16 -2.48
C LEU A 43 7.52 -3.46 -2.00
N GLN A 44 7.27 -4.68 -1.50
CA GLN A 44 5.98 -5.05 -0.93
C GLN A 44 5.59 -4.13 0.23
N GLU A 45 6.53 -3.86 1.15
CA GLU A 45 6.28 -2.98 2.29
C GLU A 45 5.91 -1.56 1.85
N LEU A 46 6.61 -1.02 0.84
CA LEU A 46 6.34 0.31 0.28
C LEU A 46 4.98 0.39 -0.41
N LEU A 47 4.60 -0.64 -1.17
CA LEU A 47 3.35 -0.68 -1.94
C LEU A 47 2.12 -1.00 -1.09
N THR A 48 2.28 -1.62 0.09
CA THR A 48 1.17 -2.05 0.94
C THR A 48 1.10 -1.22 2.23
N VAL A 49 1.71 -1.72 3.30
CA VAL A 49 1.61 -1.22 4.68
C VAL A 49 2.12 0.21 4.88
N LYS A 50 3.03 0.71 4.04
CA LYS A 50 3.49 2.11 4.06
C LYS A 50 2.65 3.05 3.18
N SER A 51 1.78 2.50 2.33
CA SER A 51 0.95 3.25 1.39
C SER A 51 -0.53 3.23 1.84
N ASP A 52 -1.27 2.18 1.44
CA ASP A 52 -2.74 2.15 1.43
C ASP A 52 -3.33 0.80 1.89
N ASP A 53 -2.53 -0.11 2.45
CA ASP A 53 -3.04 -1.22 3.26
C ASP A 53 -3.45 -0.71 4.65
N VAL A 54 -4.74 -0.43 4.82
CA VAL A 54 -5.31 0.18 6.03
C VAL A 54 -5.17 -0.73 7.25
N GLU A 55 -5.43 -2.03 7.08
CA GLU A 55 -5.33 -3.01 8.17
C GLU A 55 -3.87 -3.27 8.52
N GLY A 56 -3.03 -3.55 7.52
CA GLY A 56 -1.62 -3.85 7.69
C GLY A 56 -0.84 -2.69 8.32
N ARG A 57 -1.16 -1.44 7.97
CA ARG A 57 -0.54 -0.25 8.59
C ARG A 57 -0.81 -0.18 10.10
N THR A 58 -2.04 -0.49 10.52
CA THR A 58 -2.43 -0.45 11.94
C THR A 58 -1.73 -1.57 12.71
N LYS A 59 -1.72 -2.79 12.15
CA LYS A 59 -1.04 -3.95 12.73
C LYS A 59 0.46 -3.72 12.89
N ILE A 60 1.12 -3.14 11.88
CA ILE A 60 2.55 -2.83 11.94
C ILE A 60 2.85 -1.77 13.01
N TYR A 61 2.02 -0.72 13.12
CA TYR A 61 2.19 0.28 14.16
C TYR A 61 2.11 -0.34 15.56
N GLU A 62 1.11 -1.18 15.82
CA GLU A 62 1.01 -1.91 17.08
C GLU A 62 2.19 -2.85 17.34
N SER A 63 2.63 -3.55 16.29
CA SER A 63 3.72 -4.53 16.39
C SER A 63 5.04 -3.84 16.72
N MET A 64 5.32 -2.68 16.11
CA MET A 64 6.46 -1.82 16.45
C MET A 64 6.42 -1.36 17.91
N VAL A 65 5.25 -0.93 18.42
CA VAL A 65 5.09 -0.54 19.83
C VAL A 65 5.32 -1.73 20.77
N LYS A 66 4.91 -2.93 20.37
CA LYS A 66 5.07 -4.18 21.13
C LYS A 66 6.46 -4.83 20.97
N GLY A 67 7.36 -4.24 20.16
CA GLY A 67 8.70 -4.76 19.89
C GLY A 67 8.72 -6.05 19.04
N LYS A 68 7.62 -6.36 18.34
CA LYS A 68 7.53 -7.49 17.41
C LYS A 68 7.56 -6.96 15.98
N ASN A 69 8.47 -7.43 15.15
CA ASN A 69 8.54 -7.02 13.73
C ASN A 69 7.93 -8.11 12.85
N THR A 70 6.60 -8.18 12.82
CA THR A 70 5.85 -9.05 11.91
C THR A 70 5.23 -8.20 10.81
N LEU A 71 5.55 -8.53 9.55
CA LEU A 71 4.97 -7.88 8.38
C LEU A 71 3.99 -8.84 7.72
N GLU A 72 2.71 -8.54 7.86
CA GLU A 72 1.62 -9.22 7.15
C GLU A 72 1.00 -8.21 6.19
N ALA A 73 1.36 -8.31 4.91
CA ALA A 73 0.82 -7.45 3.87
C ALA A 73 -0.52 -8.00 3.37
N GLY A 74 -1.56 -7.16 3.41
CA GLY A 74 -2.86 -7.44 2.82
C GLY A 74 -3.01 -6.91 1.40
N THR A 75 -4.25 -6.91 0.91
CA THR A 75 -4.59 -6.30 -0.37
C THR A 75 -4.62 -4.77 -0.24
N PRO A 76 -3.95 -4.01 -1.13
CA PRO A 76 -4.02 -2.55 -1.14
C PRO A 76 -5.44 -2.03 -1.38
N ALA A 77 -5.85 -0.97 -0.68
CA ALA A 77 -7.15 -0.33 -0.93
C ALA A 77 -7.28 0.21 -2.36
N SER A 78 -6.18 0.61 -2.99
CA SER A 78 -6.17 1.03 -4.40
C SER A 78 -6.57 -0.07 -5.37
N PHE A 79 -6.28 -1.34 -5.06
CA PHE A 79 -6.70 -2.47 -5.88
C PHE A 79 -8.22 -2.69 -5.79
N ASP A 80 -8.80 -2.54 -4.60
CA ASP A 80 -10.25 -2.63 -4.41
C ASP A 80 -10.97 -1.49 -5.14
N VAL A 81 -10.42 -0.28 -5.10
CA VAL A 81 -10.93 0.87 -5.87
C VAL A 81 -10.91 0.56 -7.36
N LEU A 82 -9.79 0.04 -7.89
CA LEU A 82 -9.68 -0.37 -9.29
C LEU A 82 -10.73 -1.42 -9.67
N ALA A 83 -10.92 -2.46 -8.84
CA ALA A 83 -11.92 -3.49 -9.10
C ALA A 83 -13.33 -2.90 -9.18
N LYS A 84 -13.66 -1.96 -8.28
CA LYS A 84 -14.96 -1.26 -8.28
C LYS A 84 -15.14 -0.33 -9.47
N GLU A 85 -14.09 0.36 -9.90
CA GLU A 85 -14.12 1.20 -11.10
C GLU A 85 -14.38 0.37 -12.37
N ILE A 86 -13.78 -0.82 -12.46
CA ILE A 86 -14.00 -1.76 -13.56
C ILE A 86 -15.41 -2.35 -13.53
N GLU A 87 -15.95 -2.68 -12.35
CA GLU A 87 -17.35 -3.06 -12.16
C GLU A 87 -18.33 -1.98 -12.63
N GLY A 88 -17.99 -0.70 -12.42
CA GLY A 88 -18.77 0.44 -12.91
C GLY A 88 -18.89 0.51 -14.44
N LEU A 89 -17.97 -0.12 -15.18
CA LEU A 89 -18.00 -0.24 -16.64
C LEU A 89 -18.80 -1.46 -17.12
N GLY A 90 -19.37 -2.26 -16.21
CA GLY A 90 -20.06 -3.51 -16.53
C GLY A 90 -19.12 -4.71 -16.76
N LEU A 91 -17.84 -4.58 -16.39
CA LEU A 91 -16.86 -5.66 -16.43
C LEU A 91 -16.72 -6.30 -15.04
N THR A 92 -16.52 -7.61 -14.96
CA THR A 92 -16.35 -8.31 -13.66
C THR A 92 -14.94 -8.86 -13.51
N LEU A 93 -14.23 -8.40 -12.48
CA LEU A 93 -12.96 -9.00 -12.04
C LEU A 93 -13.23 -9.96 -10.88
N LYS A 94 -12.64 -11.15 -10.95
CA LYS A 94 -12.66 -12.14 -9.86
C LYS A 94 -11.25 -12.66 -9.63
N LEU A 95 -10.87 -12.75 -8.36
CA LEU A 95 -9.65 -13.42 -7.94
C LEU A 95 -9.94 -14.92 -7.87
N GLU A 96 -9.32 -15.69 -8.75
CA GLU A 96 -9.39 -17.15 -8.71
C GLU A 96 -8.17 -17.69 -7.96
N LYS A 97 -8.40 -18.72 -7.14
CA LYS A 97 -7.30 -19.50 -6.57
C LYS A 97 -6.91 -20.55 -7.59
N GLU A 98 -5.63 -20.66 -7.88
CA GLU A 98 -5.12 -21.75 -8.69
C GLU A 98 -5.47 -23.08 -7.99
N PRO A 99 -6.14 -24.03 -8.67
CA PRO A 99 -6.38 -25.34 -8.10
C PRO A 99 -5.03 -26.04 -7.94
N LEU A 100 -4.70 -26.41 -6.70
CA LEU A 100 -3.53 -27.22 -6.34
C LEU A 100 -3.52 -28.57 -7.05
#